data_AF-A0A7K3PI01-F1
#
_entry.id   AF-A0A7K3PI01-F1
#
_cell.length_a   1.000
_cell.length_b   1.000
_cell.length_c   1.000
_cell.angle_alpha   90.00
_cell.angle_beta   90.00
_cell.angle_gamma   90.00
#
_symmetry.space_group_name_H-M   'P 1'
#
loop_
_entity.id
_entity.type
_entity.pdbx_description
1 polymer ?
#
loop_
_entity_poly.entity_id
_entity_poly.type
_entity_poly.pdbx_seq_one_letter_code
_entity_poly.pdbx_strand_id
1 'polypeptide(L)'
;SPEQARDERIGPAADLWTLGAILYTMVEGRPPFRDRGRPEATLRGVDRLPLRTPVRAGPLTQAVQGLLRKNSRERLTRPVVRAALARALAEDPRGVGGEASRTGPDGGYAV
;
A
#
# COMPACT_ATOMS: atom_id res chain seq x y z
N SER A 1 8.02 11.74 -6.03
CA SER A 1 8.39 11.78 -4.60
C SER A 1 8.70 13.22 -4.18
N PRO A 2 8.78 13.53 -2.87
CA PRO A 2 9.07 14.88 -2.38
C PRO A 2 10.37 15.48 -2.92
N GLU A 3 11.43 14.69 -3.05
CA GLU A 3 12.70 15.09 -3.66
C GLU A 3 12.53 15.52 -5.12
N GLN A 4 11.67 14.85 -5.90
CA GLN A 4 11.33 15.28 -7.26
C GLN A 4 10.58 16.62 -7.28
N ALA A 5 9.72 16.85 -6.29
CA ALA A 5 8.99 18.11 -6.17
C ALA A 5 9.88 19.30 -5.74
N ARG A 6 11.01 19.00 -5.09
CA ARG A 6 12.03 19.96 -4.66
C ARG A 6 13.19 20.11 -5.65
N ASP A 7 13.13 19.42 -6.79
CA ASP A 7 14.22 19.38 -7.78
C ASP A 7 15.56 18.89 -7.17
N GLU A 8 15.49 17.96 -6.22
CA GLU A 8 16.64 17.31 -5.59
C GLU A 8 17.09 16.07 -6.36
N ARG A 9 18.29 15.55 -6.04
CA ARG A 9 18.79 14.30 -6.64
C ARG A 9 17.84 13.14 -6.38
N ILE A 10 17.30 12.59 -7.46
CA ILE A 10 16.41 11.42 -7.45
C ILE A 10 17.27 10.15 -7.35
N GLY A 11 16.91 9.24 -6.45
CA GLY A 11 17.57 7.96 -6.29
C GLY A 11 16.58 6.81 -6.05
N PRO A 12 17.06 5.60 -5.75
CA PRO A 12 16.21 4.40 -5.58
C PRO A 12 15.10 4.52 -4.52
N ALA A 13 15.23 5.46 -3.59
CA ALA A 13 14.20 5.77 -2.59
C ALA A 13 12.94 6.43 -3.19
N ALA A 14 13.03 6.99 -4.40
CA ALA A 14 11.89 7.56 -5.12
C ALA A 14 10.92 6.46 -5.60
N ASP A 15 11.45 5.34 -6.07
CA ASP A 15 10.63 4.18 -6.47
C ASP A 15 9.85 3.61 -5.28
N LEU A 16 10.50 3.54 -4.11
CA LEU A 16 9.86 3.11 -2.86
C LEU A 16 8.73 4.05 -2.46
N TRP A 17 8.92 5.36 -2.61
CA TRP A 17 7.85 6.33 -2.39
C TRP A 17 6.67 6.08 -3.33
N THR A 18 6.93 5.90 -4.63
CA THR A 18 5.90 5.64 -5.63
C THR A 18 5.13 4.35 -5.32
N LEU A 19 5.83 3.29 -4.95
CA LEU A 19 5.23 2.04 -4.49
C LEU A 19 4.27 2.28 -3.30
N GLY A 20 4.71 3.05 -2.30
CA GLY A 20 3.87 3.40 -1.14
C GLY A 20 2.61 4.17 -1.55
N ALA A 21 2.72 5.09 -2.51
CA ALA A 21 1.60 5.87 -3.00
C ALA A 21 0.58 5.02 -3.76
N ILE A 22 1.06 4.06 -4.58
CA ILE A 22 0.22 3.10 -5.29
C ILE A 22 -0.49 2.17 -4.29
N LEU A 23 0.25 1.55 -3.35
CA LEU A 23 -0.33 0.69 -2.31
C LEU A 23 -1.39 1.42 -1.48
N TYR A 24 -1.11 2.65 -1.03
CA TYR A 24 -2.09 3.48 -0.33
C TYR A 24 -3.35 3.66 -1.18
N THR A 25 -3.18 4.05 -2.45
CA THR A 25 -4.31 4.35 -3.33
C THR A 25 -5.17 3.12 -3.62
N MET A 26 -4.54 1.97 -3.83
CA MET A 26 -5.26 0.70 -4.06
C MET A 26 -6.10 0.29 -2.86
N VAL A 27 -5.59 0.48 -1.63
CA VAL A 27 -6.29 0.02 -0.43
C VAL A 27 -7.29 1.06 0.11
N GLU A 28 -6.96 2.35 0.01
CA GLU A 28 -7.80 3.44 0.52
C GLU A 28 -8.80 3.96 -0.52
N GLY A 29 -8.60 3.64 -1.81
CA GLY A 29 -9.41 4.13 -2.93
C GLY A 29 -9.21 5.61 -3.25
N ARG A 30 -8.18 6.25 -2.67
CA ARG A 30 -7.87 7.68 -2.83
C ARG A 30 -6.38 7.93 -2.66
N PRO A 31 -5.82 8.98 -3.29
CA PRO A 31 -4.40 9.30 -3.16
C PRO A 31 -4.01 9.73 -1.73
N PRO A 32 -2.77 9.47 -1.29
CA PRO A 32 -2.29 9.78 0.06
C PRO A 32 -2.21 11.28 0.37
N PHE A 33 -1.91 12.09 -0.65
CA PHE A 33 -1.80 13.55 -0.55
C PHE A 33 -2.82 14.18 -1.48
N ARG A 34 -3.90 14.73 -0.91
CA ARG A 34 -4.95 15.42 -1.66
C ARG A 34 -5.58 16.50 -0.80
N ASP A 35 -5.78 17.67 -1.37
CA ASP A 35 -6.51 18.76 -0.73
C ASP A 35 -8.02 18.60 -0.95
N ARG A 36 -8.83 18.96 0.07
CA ARG A 36 -10.30 18.90 -0.01
C ARG A 36 -10.81 20.06 -0.86
N GLY A 37 -10.71 19.94 -2.19
CA GLY A 37 -11.27 20.93 -3.12
C GLY A 37 -10.48 21.11 -4.41
N ARG A 38 -9.24 20.62 -4.48
CA ARG A 38 -8.42 20.66 -5.70
C ARG A 38 -7.92 19.25 -6.03
N PRO A 39 -8.36 18.66 -7.16
CA PRO A 39 -8.01 17.29 -7.51
C PRO A 39 -6.52 17.05 -7.74
N GLU A 40 -5.72 18.10 -7.95
CA GLU A 40 -4.31 17.96 -8.23
C GLU A 40 -3.49 17.75 -6.94
N ALA A 41 -2.93 16.55 -6.78
CA ALA A 41 -1.67 16.39 -6.05
C ALA A 41 -0.55 17.02 -6.88
N THR A 42 -0.51 18.37 -6.93
CA THR A 42 0.61 19.06 -7.57
C THR A 42 1.92 18.62 -6.91
N LEU A 43 3.05 18.70 -7.61
CA LEU A 43 4.37 18.41 -7.04
C LEU A 43 4.54 19.12 -5.67
N ARG A 44 4.08 20.38 -5.57
CA ARG A 44 4.06 21.14 -4.31
C ARG A 44 3.23 20.49 -3.19
N GLY A 45 2.10 19.87 -3.52
CA GLY A 45 1.25 19.17 -2.54
C GLY A 45 1.91 17.92 -1.96
N VAL A 46 2.69 17.19 -2.77
CA VAL A 46 3.44 16.00 -2.33
C VAL A 46 4.51 16.35 -1.31
N ASP A 47 5.07 17.56 -1.34
CA ASP A 47 6.01 18.02 -0.32
C ASP A 47 5.29 18.48 0.96
N ARG A 48 4.29 19.36 0.81
CA ARG A 48 3.71 20.11 1.93
C ARG A 48 2.57 19.42 2.66
N LEU A 49 1.77 18.59 1.98
CA LEU A 49 0.58 18.01 2.59
C LEU A 49 0.97 16.87 3.53
N PRO A 50 0.35 16.77 4.72
CA PRO A 50 0.55 15.66 5.62
C PRO A 50 0.02 14.36 4.98
N LEU A 51 0.63 13.24 5.35
CA LEU A 51 0.10 11.93 5.00
C LEU A 51 -1.23 11.73 5.73
N ARG A 52 -2.28 11.42 4.97
CA ARG A 52 -3.55 10.99 5.55
C ARG A 52 -3.36 9.60 6.16
N THR A 53 -3.70 9.43 7.44
CA THR A 53 -3.62 8.13 8.11
C THR A 53 -4.39 7.07 7.32
N PRO A 54 -3.73 5.96 6.89
CA PRO A 54 -4.42 4.82 6.28
C PRO A 54 -5.41 4.21 7.28
N VAL A 55 -6.64 3.92 6.83
CA VAL A 55 -7.71 3.33 7.65
C VAL A 55 -8.02 1.90 7.23
N ARG A 56 -7.87 1.58 5.94
CA ARG A 56 -8.16 0.29 5.33
C ARG A 56 -6.91 -0.57 5.12
N ALA A 57 -5.72 -0.01 5.33
CA ALA A 57 -4.44 -0.68 5.05
C ALA A 57 -4.16 -1.92 5.92
N GLY A 58 -4.81 -2.09 7.07
CA GLY A 58 -4.63 -3.28 7.92
C GLY A 58 -3.14 -3.58 8.21
N PRO A 59 -2.66 -4.81 7.99
CA PRO A 59 -1.23 -5.16 8.13
C PRO A 59 -0.25 -4.30 7.31
N LEU A 60 -0.70 -3.72 6.19
CA LEU A 60 0.13 -2.87 5.33
C LEU A 60 0.34 -1.46 5.90
N THR A 61 -0.39 -1.06 6.96
CA THR A 61 -0.38 0.30 7.50
C THR A 61 1.03 0.81 7.78
N GLN A 62 1.86 0.02 8.47
CA GLN A 62 3.22 0.43 8.84
C GLN A 62 4.15 0.53 7.63
N ALA A 63 4.03 -0.41 6.68
CA ALA A 63 4.82 -0.39 5.45
C ALA A 63 4.49 0.84 4.61
N VAL A 64 3.19 1.13 4.41
CA VAL A 64 2.73 2.28 3.65
C VAL A 64 3.19 3.60 4.29
N GLN A 65 3.05 3.76 5.60
CA GLN A 65 3.51 4.97 6.29
C GLN A 65 5.04 5.13 6.19
N GLY A 66 5.79 4.04 6.34
CA GLY A 66 7.25 4.06 6.24
C GLY A 66 7.77 4.37 4.83
N LEU A 67 7.08 3.88 3.78
CA LEU A 67 7.38 4.20 2.37
C LEU A 67 7.08 5.68 2.05
N LEU A 68 6.05 6.26 2.69
CA LEU A 68 5.57 7.62 2.47
C LEU A 68 6.17 8.66 3.44
N ARG A 69 7.36 8.37 4.01
CA ARG A 69 8.15 9.37 4.77
C ARG A 69 8.81 10.39 3.85
N LYS A 70 8.65 11.68 4.15
CA LYS A 70 9.08 12.77 3.25
C LYS A 70 10.59 12.73 3.01
N ASN A 71 11.37 12.57 4.08
CA ASN A 71 12.81 12.41 4.02
C ASN A 71 13.16 11.04 3.44
N SER A 72 13.88 11.03 2.31
CA SER A 72 14.31 9.80 1.63
C SER A 72 15.21 8.93 2.49
N ARG A 73 15.99 9.51 3.42
CA ARG A 73 16.87 8.79 4.35
C ARG A 73 16.12 8.08 5.47
N GLU A 74 14.90 8.52 5.77
CA GLU A 74 14.07 7.91 6.80
C GLU A 74 13.13 6.84 6.24
N ARG A 75 13.00 6.72 4.91
CA ARG A 75 12.13 5.72 4.29
C ARG A 75 12.61 4.31 4.57
N LEU A 76 11.67 3.37 4.61
CA LEU A 76 12.00 1.95 4.72
C LEU A 76 12.92 1.52 3.58
N THR A 77 13.88 0.67 3.89
CA THR A 77 14.80 0.10 2.89
C THR A 77 14.12 -1.04 2.14
N ARG A 78 14.64 -1.39 0.95
CA ARG A 78 14.10 -2.49 0.12
C ARG A 78 13.94 -3.81 0.89
N PRO A 79 14.91 -4.29 1.69
CA PRO A 79 14.75 -5.53 2.45
C PRO A 79 13.62 -5.46 3.48
N VAL A 80 13.50 -4.32 4.18
CA VAL A 80 12.46 -4.12 5.20
C VAL A 80 11.07 -4.07 4.57
N VAL A 81 10.93 -3.40 3.43
CA VAL A 81 9.67 -3.35 2.66
C VAL A 81 9.28 -4.75 2.21
N ARG A 82 10.21 -5.52 1.63
CA ARG A 82 9.97 -6.91 1.22
C ARG A 82 9.48 -7.76 2.39
N ALA A 83 10.14 -7.68 3.54
CA ALA A 83 9.75 -8.45 4.72
C ALA A 83 8.36 -8.06 5.22
N ALA A 84 8.04 -6.76 5.25
CA ALA A 84 6.74 -6.27 5.67
C ALA A 84 5.61 -6.71 4.72
N LEU A 85 5.84 -6.68 3.41
CA LEU A 85 4.88 -7.16 2.41
C LEU A 85 4.67 -8.68 2.50
N ALA A 86 5.74 -9.46 2.67
CA ALA A 86 5.65 -10.90 2.86
C ALA A 86 4.84 -11.26 4.12
N ARG A 87 5.05 -10.52 5.21
CA ARG A 87 4.26 -10.69 6.44
C ARG A 87 2.78 -10.36 6.22
N ALA A 88 2.47 -9.26 5.55
CA ALA A 88 1.09 -8.88 5.26
C ALA A 88 0.34 -9.93 4.41
N LEU A 89 1.05 -10.63 3.51
CA LEU A 89 0.48 -11.75 2.75
C LEU A 89 0.22 -12.98 3.63
N ALA A 90 1.11 -13.27 4.59
CA ALA A 90 0.94 -14.38 5.52
C ALA A 90 -0.17 -14.14 6.55
N GLU A 91 -0.46 -12.86 6.86
CA GLU A 91 -1.48 -12.45 7.81
C GLU A 91 -2.88 -12.28 7.18
N ASP A 92 -3.07 -12.54 5.88
CA ASP A 92 -4.39 -12.45 5.24
C ASP A 92 -5.36 -13.52 5.80
N PRO A 93 -6.39 -13.13 6.58
CA PRO A 93 -7.34 -14.09 7.15
C PRO A 93 -8.23 -14.73 6.08
N ARG A 94 -8.21 -14.26 4.83
CA ARG A 94 -8.99 -14.80 3.71
C ARG A 94 -8.22 -15.83 2.87
N GLY A 95 -6.94 -16.06 3.16
CA GLY A 95 -6.05 -16.93 2.37
C GLY A 95 -6.14 -18.43 2.66
N VAL A 96 -6.99 -18.88 3.60
CA VAL A 96 -7.11 -20.31 4.00
C VAL A 96 -8.54 -20.85 3.83
N GLY A 97 -9.26 -20.41 2.80
CA GLY A 97 -10.67 -20.77 2.56
C GLY A 97 -11.02 -21.29 1.16
N GLY A 98 -10.03 -21.73 0.38
CA GLY A 98 -10.21 -22.05 -1.05
C GLY A 98 -10.34 -23.53 -1.44
N GLU A 99 -10.33 -24.48 -0.50
CA GLU A 99 -10.21 -25.92 -0.82
C GLU A 99 -11.30 -26.84 -0.25
N ALA A 100 -12.41 -26.32 0.28
CA ALA A 100 -13.52 -27.13 0.79
C ALA A 100 -14.84 -26.90 0.04
N SER A 101 -14.90 -27.32 -1.23
CA SER A 101 -16.15 -27.69 -1.90
C SER A 101 -15.87 -28.55 -3.13
N ARG A 102 -15.45 -29.80 -2.89
CA ARG A 102 -15.68 -30.92 -3.83
C ARG A 102 -16.45 -32.07 -3.16
N THR A 103 -17.25 -31.77 -2.14
CA THR A 103 -18.24 -32.73 -1.65
C THR A 103 -19.46 -32.67 -2.57
N GLY A 104 -19.38 -33.40 -3.69
CA GLY A 104 -20.57 -33.80 -4.42
C GLY A 104 -21.33 -34.82 -3.57
N PRO A 105 -22.66 -34.70 -3.40
CA PRO A 105 -23.42 -35.66 -2.60
C PRO A 105 -23.60 -36.96 -3.39
N ASP A 106 -23.15 -38.06 -2.78
CA ASP A 106 -23.69 -39.39 -3.02
C ASP A 106 -25.17 -39.38 -2.64
N GLY A 107 -26.04 -39.56 -3.63
CA GLY A 107 -27.48 -39.61 -3.45
C GLY A 107 -28.11 -40.42 -4.58
N GLY A 108 -28.15 -41.74 -4.41
CA GLY A 108 -28.74 -42.66 -5.36
C GLY A 108 -30.21 -42.35 -5.65
N TYR A 109 -30.60 -42.60 -6.89
CA TYR A 109 -32.00 -42.72 -7.28
C TYR A 109 -32.23 -44.17 -7.70
N ALA A 110 -32.86 -44.92 -6.81
CA ALA A 110 -33.59 -46.13 -7.16
C ALA A 110 -35.05 -45.73 -7.34
N VAL A 111 -35.58 -45.90 -8.56
CA VAL A 111 -36.86 -46.55 -8.90
C VAL A 111 -36.90 -46.78 -10.41
#